data_AF-A0A2U2N6D4-F1
#
_entry.id   AF-A0A2U2N6D4-F1
#
_cell.length_a   1.000
_cell.length_b   1.000
_cell.length_c   1.000
_cell.angle_alpha   90.00
_cell.angle_beta   90.00
_cell.angle_gamma   90.00
#
_symmetry.space_group_name_H-M   'P 1'
#
loop_
_entity.id
_entity.type
_entity.pdbx_description
1 polymer ?
#
loop_
_entity_poly.entity_id
_entity_poly.type
_entity_poly.pdbx_seq_one_letter_code
_entity_poly.pdbx_strand_id
1 'polypeptide(L)'
;MSMANEKQLDPKDLSDAKSILHTFVIRARRVQEHSMVKDHSVYKYQKPQLKWVATSTRVSVEVNLPDNEEVMESLVSRLRPYILSSESIFLPKVFTSVHTVLKNQEISEDDWSSLQRFEDAFNHAYTSSDRILYKSFVSKDDSVTELTDHWLAESWLYIDSVHSDPHKEKKQGLAFTYAHRYFAATSFFSYLAILVVKFLDFLKHLSASHDLGIRPDAWTVPVIVTNSILFEGNPGQLRIYTGEPGTPMPSLENLDPENIPGFHELEKTDVAVGPSPVPVNVRLLDKNGKLLATVPAKGQASNGILRVLLQESLLIELDVLFGDADAAGQKPISVSGGRIIIPKEGDDGSSNNLLQAIQKSDSLKVTLLNGPDGSQPTLLTIGNIGALTQNLNG
;
A
#
# COMPACT_ATOMS: atom_id res chain seq x y z
N MET A 1 -24.88 2.49 34.30
CA MET A 1 -24.01 1.54 35.02
C MET A 1 -24.45 0.13 34.72
N SER A 2 -23.64 -0.60 33.94
CA SER A 2 -23.69 -2.06 33.77
C SER A 2 -22.24 -2.47 33.48
N MET A 3 -21.57 -3.02 34.48
CA MET A 3 -20.27 -3.66 34.35
C MET A 3 -20.47 -4.94 33.55
N ALA A 4 -20.10 -4.93 32.28
CA ALA A 4 -20.11 -6.11 31.42
C ALA A 4 -18.72 -6.31 30.82
N ASN A 5 -17.98 -7.29 31.37
CA ASN A 5 -16.70 -7.81 30.92
C ASN A 5 -15.58 -6.78 30.73
N GLU A 6 -14.95 -6.35 31.83
CA GLU A 6 -13.57 -5.89 31.80
C GLU A 6 -12.68 -7.08 31.41
N LYS A 7 -12.44 -7.25 30.10
CA LYS A 7 -11.25 -7.98 29.64
C LYS A 7 -10.06 -7.34 30.36
N GLN A 8 -9.27 -8.17 31.04
CA GLN A 8 -8.06 -7.80 31.78
C GLN A 8 -7.32 -6.66 31.06
N LEU A 9 -7.41 -5.45 31.63
CA LEU A 9 -6.78 -4.24 31.12
C LEU A 9 -5.28 -4.22 31.46
N ASP A 10 -4.88 -5.02 32.44
CA ASP A 10 -3.50 -5.06 32.92
C ASP A 10 -2.67 -6.10 32.13
N PRO A 11 -1.38 -5.80 31.88
CA PRO A 11 -0.47 -6.81 31.38
C PRO A 11 -0.40 -7.98 32.37
N LYS A 12 -0.31 -9.20 31.86
CA LYS A 12 -0.28 -10.40 32.72
C LYS A 12 0.97 -10.46 33.59
N ASP A 13 2.08 -10.00 33.05
CA ASP A 13 3.39 -9.95 33.68
C ASP A 13 4.29 -8.90 33.01
N LEU A 14 5.53 -8.78 33.48
CA LEU A 14 6.51 -7.85 32.94
C LEU A 14 6.87 -8.15 31.46
N SER A 15 6.86 -9.41 31.05
CA SER A 15 7.15 -9.79 29.66
C SER A 15 6.03 -9.36 28.73
N ASP A 16 4.78 -9.52 29.16
CA ASP A 16 3.59 -9.05 28.43
C ASP A 16 3.61 -7.51 28.30
N ALA A 17 3.92 -6.79 29.38
CA ALA A 17 4.08 -5.33 29.34
C ALA A 17 5.13 -4.88 28.31
N LYS A 18 6.32 -5.51 28.30
CA LYS A 18 7.38 -5.23 27.31
C LYS A 18 6.93 -5.52 25.89
N SER A 19 6.18 -6.60 25.67
CA SER A 19 5.61 -6.97 24.36
C SER A 19 4.57 -5.94 23.86
N ILE A 20 3.72 -5.44 24.77
CA ILE A 20 2.75 -4.38 24.45
C ILE A 20 3.48 -3.09 24.04
N LEU A 21 4.51 -2.67 24.78
CA LEU A 21 5.30 -1.48 24.44
C LEU A 21 6.03 -1.64 23.09
N HIS A 22 6.62 -2.81 22.83
CA HIS A 22 7.26 -3.12 21.55
C HIS A 22 6.27 -2.99 20.38
N THR A 23 5.08 -3.59 20.53
CA THR A 23 4.02 -3.54 19.52
C THR A 23 3.50 -2.12 19.33
N PHE A 24 3.34 -1.36 20.42
CA PHE A 24 2.92 0.03 20.37
C PHE A 24 3.90 0.86 19.55
N VAL A 25 5.21 0.77 19.79
CA VAL A 25 6.22 1.55 19.07
C VAL A 25 6.15 1.30 17.56
N ILE A 26 6.08 0.04 17.12
CA ILE A 26 5.98 -0.29 15.69
C ILE A 26 4.71 0.31 15.08
N ARG A 27 3.57 0.18 15.77
CA ARG A 27 2.28 0.68 15.26
C ARG A 27 2.20 2.21 15.30
N ALA A 28 2.77 2.86 16.31
CA ALA A 28 2.78 4.31 16.42
C ALA A 28 3.66 4.94 15.35
N ARG A 29 4.78 4.31 14.99
CA ARG A 29 5.59 4.71 13.82
C ARG A 29 4.78 4.66 12.52
N ARG A 30 3.83 3.73 12.35
CA ARG A 30 2.92 3.74 11.18
C ARG A 30 1.97 4.95 11.16
N VAL A 31 1.60 5.46 12.32
CA VAL A 31 0.81 6.71 12.45
C VAL A 31 1.70 7.91 12.14
N GLN A 32 2.93 7.94 12.68
CA GLN A 32 3.92 8.97 12.39
C GLN A 32 4.20 9.09 10.88
N GLU A 33 4.24 7.95 10.17
CA GLU A 33 4.43 7.90 8.72
C GLU A 33 3.15 8.16 7.88
N HIS A 34 2.03 8.50 8.50
CA HIS A 34 0.81 8.86 7.75
C HIS A 34 0.95 10.24 7.08
N SER A 35 0.42 10.41 5.87
CA SER A 35 0.55 11.66 5.09
C SER A 35 0.10 12.90 5.89
N MET A 36 -1.08 12.84 6.51
CA MET A 36 -1.62 13.94 7.32
C MET A 36 -0.77 14.31 8.55
N VAL A 37 0.02 13.34 9.05
CA VAL A 37 0.90 13.57 10.19
C VAL A 37 2.20 14.20 9.71
N LYS A 38 2.76 13.69 8.60
CA LYS A 38 3.98 14.23 7.97
C LYS A 38 3.81 15.66 7.46
N ASP A 39 2.67 15.97 6.85
CA ASP A 39 2.38 17.32 6.34
C ASP A 39 1.78 18.26 7.42
N HIS A 40 1.65 17.77 8.66
CA HIS A 40 1.10 18.49 9.80
C HIS A 40 -0.36 18.95 9.65
N SER A 41 -1.10 18.45 8.64
CA SER A 41 -2.51 18.81 8.45
C SER A 41 -3.41 18.33 9.59
N VAL A 42 -3.04 17.30 10.36
CA VAL A 42 -3.77 16.92 11.59
C VAL A 42 -3.96 18.08 12.57
N TYR A 43 -3.02 19.04 12.63
CA TYR A 43 -3.11 20.20 13.51
C TYR A 43 -4.22 21.18 13.09
N LYS A 44 -4.55 21.22 11.79
CA LYS A 44 -5.64 22.03 11.23
C LYS A 44 -7.02 21.49 11.65
N TYR A 45 -7.14 20.18 11.84
CA TYR A 45 -8.43 19.50 12.07
C TYR A 45 -8.70 19.15 13.54
N GLN A 46 -7.66 18.96 14.38
CA GLN A 46 -7.84 18.62 15.81
C GLN A 46 -8.64 19.66 16.63
N LYS A 47 -8.80 20.88 16.11
CA LYS A 47 -9.59 21.96 16.70
C LYS A 47 -10.69 22.31 15.70
N PRO A 48 -11.94 21.90 15.96
CA PRO A 48 -13.05 22.14 15.04
C PRO A 48 -13.23 23.64 14.83
N GLN A 49 -13.30 24.07 13.56
CA GLN A 49 -13.61 25.45 13.18
C GLN A 49 -15.01 25.50 12.58
N LEU A 50 -15.88 26.29 13.20
CA LEU A 50 -17.25 26.54 12.75
C LEU A 50 -17.36 27.97 12.24
N LYS A 51 -17.84 28.13 11.01
CA LYS A 51 -18.15 29.44 10.43
C LYS A 51 -19.65 29.55 10.22
N TRP A 52 -20.29 30.44 10.97
CA TRP A 52 -21.71 30.73 10.84
C TRP A 52 -21.93 31.67 9.66
N VAL A 53 -22.76 31.25 8.71
CA VAL A 53 -23.16 32.04 7.55
C VAL A 53 -24.66 32.25 7.63
N ALA A 54 -25.07 33.51 7.76
CA ALA A 54 -26.47 33.90 7.79
C ALA A 54 -26.80 34.72 6.54
N THR A 55 -27.88 34.33 5.86
CA THR A 55 -28.52 35.10 4.79
C THR A 55 -29.92 35.51 5.25
N SER A 56 -30.64 36.29 4.44
CA SER A 56 -32.03 36.70 4.73
C SER A 56 -33.02 35.54 4.85
N THR A 57 -32.67 34.35 4.33
CA THR A 57 -33.56 33.18 4.29
C THR A 57 -32.98 31.92 4.93
N ARG A 58 -31.69 31.92 5.30
CA ARG A 58 -31.02 30.71 5.79
C ARG A 58 -29.90 31.03 6.77
N VAL A 59 -29.74 30.19 7.78
CA VAL A 59 -28.52 30.07 8.57
C VAL A 59 -27.85 28.74 8.23
N SER A 60 -26.55 28.75 7.95
CA SER A 60 -25.73 27.55 7.73
C SER A 60 -24.45 27.62 8.53
N VAL A 61 -23.93 26.45 8.91
CA VAL A 61 -22.61 26.31 9.54
C VAL A 61 -21.69 25.65 8.53
N GLU A 62 -20.65 26.38 8.12
CA GLU A 62 -19.55 25.83 7.34
C GLU A 62 -18.49 25.26 8.28
N VAL A 63 -17.97 24.08 7.94
CA VAL A 63 -16.95 23.38 8.70
C VAL A 63 -15.74 23.12 7.83
N ASN A 64 -14.57 23.14 8.44
CA ASN A 64 -13.32 22.81 7.77
C ASN A 64 -13.09 21.29 7.84
N LEU A 65 -13.03 20.64 6.68
CA LEU A 65 -12.85 19.18 6.55
C LEU A 65 -11.64 18.86 5.65
N PRO A 66 -11.06 17.66 5.74
CA PRO A 66 -10.11 17.17 4.74
C PRO A 66 -10.76 17.10 3.35
N ASP A 67 -10.04 17.56 2.33
CA ASP A 67 -10.54 17.55 0.94
C ASP A 67 -10.65 16.12 0.38
N ASN A 68 -9.85 15.18 0.91
CA ASN A 68 -9.88 13.77 0.56
C ASN A 68 -10.24 12.92 1.79
N GLU A 69 -11.40 12.28 1.74
CA GLU A 69 -11.90 11.39 2.78
C GLU A 69 -11.08 10.11 2.93
N GLU A 70 -10.58 9.52 1.83
CA GLU A 70 -9.77 8.28 1.86
C GLU A 70 -8.51 8.45 2.72
N VAL A 71 -7.95 9.66 2.72
CA VAL A 71 -6.80 10.00 3.55
C VAL A 71 -7.19 9.97 5.04
N MET A 72 -8.39 10.44 5.38
CA MET A 72 -8.91 10.35 6.74
C MET A 72 -9.19 8.90 7.15
N GLU A 73 -9.86 8.11 6.31
CA GLU A 73 -10.09 6.67 6.54
C GLU A 73 -8.78 5.90 6.77
N SER A 74 -7.77 6.19 5.95
CA SER A 74 -6.42 5.66 6.09
C SER A 74 -5.79 6.03 7.45
N LEU A 75 -5.98 7.25 7.95
CA LEU A 75 -5.51 7.64 9.29
C LEU A 75 -6.26 6.87 10.39
N VAL A 76 -7.59 6.87 10.30
CA VAL A 76 -8.46 6.25 11.32
C VAL A 76 -8.22 4.75 11.43
N SER A 77 -8.06 4.04 10.31
CA SER A 77 -7.75 2.61 10.30
C SER A 77 -6.45 2.28 11.06
N ARG A 78 -5.43 3.16 11.00
CA ARG A 78 -4.19 3.03 11.77
C ARG A 78 -4.38 3.34 13.25
N LEU A 79 -5.36 4.17 13.59
CA LEU A 79 -5.63 4.61 14.96
C LEU A 79 -6.59 3.71 15.74
N ARG A 80 -7.47 2.98 15.04
CA ARG A 80 -8.47 2.09 15.65
C ARG A 80 -7.90 1.14 16.72
N PRO A 81 -6.69 0.56 16.58
CA PRO A 81 -6.13 -0.31 17.61
C PRO A 81 -5.91 0.36 18.98
N TYR A 82 -5.73 1.69 19.02
CA TYR A 82 -5.47 2.43 20.25
C TYR A 82 -6.71 2.69 21.10
N ILE A 83 -7.91 2.56 20.52
CA ILE A 83 -9.19 2.83 21.20
C ILE A 83 -10.04 1.57 21.42
N LEU A 84 -9.70 0.46 20.75
CA LEU A 84 -10.47 -0.77 20.87
C LEU A 84 -9.92 -1.65 22.01
N SER A 85 -10.70 -1.81 23.10
CA SER A 85 -10.28 -2.56 24.30
C SER A 85 -9.89 -4.03 24.08
N SER A 86 -10.35 -4.65 22.98
CA SER A 86 -9.94 -6.02 22.61
C SER A 86 -8.54 -6.11 22.03
N GLU A 87 -7.96 -5.00 21.58
CA GLU A 87 -6.62 -4.95 20.99
C GLU A 87 -5.54 -4.97 22.07
N SER A 88 -4.35 -5.46 21.73
CA SER A 88 -3.22 -5.51 22.66
C SER A 88 -2.66 -4.12 22.96
N ILE A 89 -2.74 -3.20 22.00
CA ILE A 89 -2.21 -1.84 22.09
C ILE A 89 -3.29 -0.79 22.37
N PHE A 90 -4.41 -1.19 22.96
CA PHE A 90 -5.37 -0.25 23.53
C PHE A 90 -4.66 0.68 24.52
N LEU A 91 -4.79 2.01 24.36
CA LEU A 91 -3.94 2.98 25.05
C LEU A 91 -3.88 2.81 26.57
N PRO A 92 -4.99 2.57 27.28
CA PRO A 92 -4.94 2.25 28.71
C PRO A 92 -4.02 1.07 29.06
N LYS A 93 -4.00 0.01 28.25
CA LYS A 93 -3.07 -1.12 28.46
C LYS A 93 -1.62 -0.71 28.24
N VAL A 94 -1.38 0.18 27.28
CA VAL A 94 -0.03 0.72 27.01
C VAL A 94 0.44 1.56 28.20
N PHE A 95 -0.41 2.45 28.74
CA PHE A 95 -0.08 3.23 29.95
C PHE A 95 0.22 2.31 31.14
N THR A 96 -0.64 1.33 31.43
CA THR A 96 -0.37 0.34 32.49
C THR A 96 0.93 -0.42 32.25
N SER A 97 1.26 -0.73 31.00
CA SER A 97 2.53 -1.40 30.64
C SER A 97 3.74 -0.52 30.93
N VAL A 98 3.65 0.79 30.68
CA VAL A 98 4.69 1.75 31.05
C VAL A 98 4.88 1.76 32.58
N HIS A 99 3.81 1.92 33.36
CA HIS A 99 3.87 1.85 34.82
C HIS A 99 4.50 0.55 35.33
N THR A 100 4.11 -0.58 34.74
CA THR A 100 4.60 -1.91 35.13
C THR A 100 6.11 -2.04 34.94
N VAL A 101 6.63 -1.57 33.80
CA VAL A 101 8.06 -1.63 33.50
C VAL A 101 8.87 -0.65 34.35
N LEU A 102 8.28 0.50 34.67
CA LEU A 102 8.93 1.59 35.40
C LEU A 102 8.85 1.45 36.92
N LYS A 103 8.00 0.57 37.46
CA LYS A 103 7.69 0.43 38.89
C LYS A 103 8.90 0.39 39.84
N ASN A 104 10.02 -0.18 39.42
CA ASN A 104 11.23 -0.35 40.23
C ASN A 104 12.42 0.49 39.72
N GLN A 105 12.17 1.46 38.83
CA GLN A 105 13.19 2.33 38.27
C GLN A 105 13.10 3.72 38.92
N GLU A 106 14.23 4.37 39.17
CA GLU A 106 14.25 5.77 39.57
C GLU A 106 14.00 6.65 38.35
N ILE A 107 12.93 7.44 38.40
CA ILE A 107 12.44 8.26 37.28
C ILE A 107 12.16 9.66 37.80
N SER A 108 12.42 10.67 36.99
CA SER A 108 12.19 12.05 37.37
C SER A 108 10.71 12.34 37.62
N GLU A 109 10.41 13.27 38.53
CA GLU A 109 9.04 13.74 38.75
C GLU A 109 8.44 14.36 37.48
N ASP A 110 9.28 14.97 36.62
CA ASP A 110 8.88 15.55 35.35
C ASP A 110 8.42 14.50 34.34
N ASP A 111 9.10 13.35 34.29
CA ASP A 111 8.72 12.23 33.42
C ASP A 111 7.44 11.56 33.92
N TRP A 112 7.29 11.35 35.23
CA TRP A 112 6.04 10.85 35.83
C TRP A 112 4.87 11.80 35.54
N SER A 113 5.08 13.10 35.73
CA SER A 113 4.09 14.13 35.41
C SER A 113 3.75 14.15 33.91
N SER A 114 4.72 13.89 33.05
CA SER A 114 4.50 13.79 31.60
C SER A 114 3.65 12.58 31.25
N LEU A 115 3.93 11.40 31.82
CA LEU A 115 3.12 10.20 31.64
C LEU A 115 1.67 10.44 32.10
N GLN A 116 1.47 11.01 33.29
CA GLN A 116 0.15 11.35 33.80
C GLN A 116 -0.60 12.28 32.86
N ARG A 117 0.07 13.31 32.30
CA ARG A 117 -0.55 14.21 31.31
C ARG A 117 -1.02 13.48 30.05
N PHE A 118 -0.34 12.42 29.60
CA PHE A 118 -0.79 11.62 28.45
C PHE A 118 -2.03 10.78 28.79
N GLU A 119 -2.05 10.17 29.98
CA GLU A 119 -3.21 9.42 30.49
C GLU A 119 -4.43 10.33 30.63
N ASP A 120 -4.25 11.47 31.30
CA ASP A 120 -5.29 12.47 31.46
C ASP A 120 -5.77 12.95 30.10
N ALA A 121 -4.86 13.29 29.18
CA ALA A 121 -5.19 13.74 27.83
C ALA A 121 -6.05 12.71 27.06
N PHE A 122 -5.75 11.42 27.18
CA PHE A 122 -6.55 10.34 26.59
C PHE A 122 -7.92 10.22 27.29
N ASN A 123 -7.94 10.13 28.61
CA ASN A 123 -9.15 9.96 29.40
C ASN A 123 -10.12 11.14 29.19
N HIS A 124 -9.61 12.37 29.16
CA HIS A 124 -10.40 13.57 28.86
C HIS A 124 -11.05 13.50 27.47
N ALA A 125 -10.37 12.93 26.46
CA ALA A 125 -10.90 12.84 25.11
C ALA A 125 -11.82 11.62 24.87
N TYR A 126 -11.63 10.54 25.63
CA TYR A 126 -12.24 9.24 25.36
C TYR A 126 -13.26 8.77 26.39
N THR A 127 -13.06 9.10 27.67
CA THR A 127 -13.85 8.54 28.79
C THR A 127 -14.58 9.59 29.62
N SER A 128 -14.04 10.81 29.70
CA SER A 128 -14.53 11.87 30.59
C SER A 128 -15.35 12.92 29.85
N SER A 129 -16.37 13.47 30.52
CA SER A 129 -17.27 14.50 29.97
C SER A 129 -16.70 15.93 30.00
N ASP A 130 -15.48 16.10 30.51
CA ASP A 130 -14.84 17.39 30.80
C ASP A 130 -14.14 18.02 29.60
N ARG A 131 -13.87 17.25 28.54
CA ARG A 131 -13.33 17.75 27.26
C ARG A 131 -14.19 17.41 26.06
N ILE A 132 -15.50 17.27 26.27
CA ILE A 132 -16.46 17.29 25.18
C ILE A 132 -16.29 18.62 24.45
N LEU A 133 -15.73 18.60 23.23
CA LEU A 133 -15.53 19.84 22.45
C LEU A 133 -16.88 20.48 22.14
N TYR A 134 -17.88 19.63 21.86
CA TYR A 134 -19.27 20.01 21.70
C TYR A 134 -20.19 18.81 21.91
N LYS A 135 -21.43 19.11 22.33
CA LYS A 135 -22.54 18.16 22.35
C LYS A 135 -23.50 18.51 21.24
N SER A 136 -24.04 17.49 20.59
CA SER A 136 -24.99 17.65 19.51
C SER A 136 -26.32 17.04 19.88
N PHE A 137 -27.40 17.76 19.54
CA PHE A 137 -28.77 17.37 19.81
C PHE A 137 -29.54 17.31 18.51
N VAL A 138 -30.29 16.23 18.29
CA VAL A 138 -31.31 16.14 17.24
C VAL A 138 -32.63 15.80 17.90
N SER A 139 -33.63 16.65 17.66
CA SER A 139 -35.01 16.40 18.06
C SER A 139 -35.80 15.85 16.89
N LYS A 140 -36.46 14.71 17.08
CA LYS A 140 -37.34 14.08 16.10
C LYS A 140 -38.50 13.40 16.82
N ASP A 141 -39.74 13.73 16.46
CA ASP A 141 -40.97 13.10 16.96
C ASP A 141 -40.99 12.99 18.50
N ASP A 142 -40.79 14.12 19.20
CA ASP A 142 -40.71 14.25 20.67
C ASP A 142 -39.56 13.48 21.37
N SER A 143 -38.65 12.86 20.60
CA SER A 143 -37.42 12.27 21.10
C SER A 143 -36.21 13.17 20.86
N VAL A 144 -35.33 13.29 21.86
CA VAL A 144 -34.06 14.01 21.74
C VAL A 144 -32.92 13.00 21.81
N THR A 145 -32.11 12.94 20.76
CA THR A 145 -30.85 12.19 20.77
C THR A 145 -29.70 13.16 21.04
N GLU A 146 -28.93 12.87 22.08
CA GLU A 146 -27.73 13.63 22.47
C GLU A 146 -26.50 12.75 22.27
N LEU A 147 -25.48 13.28 21.57
CA LEU A 147 -24.17 12.63 21.47
C LEU A 147 -23.04 13.64 21.68
N THR A 148 -21.95 13.17 22.26
CA THR A 148 -20.66 13.86 22.31
C THR A 148 -19.93 13.74 20.98
N ASP A 149 -18.96 14.60 20.75
CA ASP A 149 -18.07 14.56 19.60
C ASP A 149 -17.34 13.21 19.46
N HIS A 150 -16.84 12.61 20.54
CA HIS A 150 -16.20 11.29 20.44
C HIS A 150 -17.19 10.19 20.02
N TRP A 151 -18.45 10.23 20.50
CA TRP A 151 -19.45 9.23 20.11
C TRP A 151 -19.90 9.41 18.66
N LEU A 152 -19.98 10.65 18.18
CA LEU A 152 -20.19 10.94 16.76
C LEU A 152 -19.02 10.45 15.89
N ALA A 153 -17.78 10.65 16.36
CA ALA A 153 -16.57 10.18 15.67
C ALA A 153 -16.54 8.64 15.58
N GLU A 154 -16.80 7.95 16.69
CA GLU A 154 -16.91 6.49 16.67
C GLU A 154 -18.10 6.00 15.84
N SER A 155 -19.20 6.75 15.82
CA SER A 155 -20.34 6.43 14.96
C SER A 155 -19.95 6.49 13.48
N TRP A 156 -19.19 7.51 13.04
CA TRP A 156 -18.68 7.55 11.67
C TRP A 156 -17.81 6.33 11.35
N LEU A 157 -16.83 6.05 12.21
CA LEU A 157 -15.94 4.88 12.04
C LEU A 157 -16.74 3.57 11.91
N TYR A 158 -17.76 3.38 12.74
CA TYR A 158 -18.49 2.12 12.82
C TYR A 158 -19.70 2.01 11.89
N ILE A 159 -20.29 3.11 11.41
CA ILE A 159 -21.46 3.07 10.51
C ILE A 159 -21.01 3.23 9.08
N ASP A 160 -20.11 4.19 8.85
CA ASP A 160 -19.84 4.69 7.52
C ASP A 160 -18.54 4.10 6.94
N SER A 161 -17.55 3.77 7.78
CA SER A 161 -16.23 3.31 7.30
C SER A 161 -15.96 1.81 7.48
N VAL A 162 -16.21 1.22 8.67
CA VAL A 162 -15.70 -0.15 8.99
C VAL A 162 -16.79 -1.21 9.16
N HIS A 163 -17.98 -0.86 9.65
CA HIS A 163 -19.07 -1.83 9.84
C HIS A 163 -20.38 -1.28 9.24
N SER A 164 -21.26 -2.17 8.79
CA SER A 164 -22.60 -1.79 8.32
C SER A 164 -23.67 -1.90 9.42
N ASP A 165 -23.36 -2.59 10.53
CA ASP A 165 -24.29 -2.84 11.65
C ASP A 165 -23.77 -2.21 12.96
N PRO A 166 -24.14 -0.96 13.26
CA PRO A 166 -23.76 -0.32 14.52
C PRO A 166 -24.57 -0.87 15.70
N HIS A 167 -23.90 -1.09 16.82
CA HIS A 167 -24.51 -1.49 18.09
C HIS A 167 -24.36 -0.40 19.17
N LYS A 168 -25.29 -0.40 20.13
CA LYS A 168 -25.28 0.47 21.33
C LYS A 168 -25.19 1.98 21.01
N GLU A 169 -24.38 2.74 21.72
CA GLU A 169 -24.23 4.20 21.62
C GLU A 169 -23.93 4.65 20.18
N LYS A 170 -23.17 3.85 19.43
CA LYS A 170 -22.82 4.11 18.03
C LYS A 170 -24.04 4.14 17.12
N LYS A 171 -25.06 3.33 17.42
CA LYS A 171 -26.32 3.30 16.65
C LYS A 171 -27.09 4.62 16.79
N GLN A 172 -26.94 5.34 17.91
CA GLN A 172 -27.57 6.64 18.10
C GLN A 172 -27.02 7.69 17.11
N GLY A 173 -25.82 7.47 16.57
CA GLY A 173 -25.21 8.31 15.53
C GLY A 173 -26.03 8.39 14.23
N LEU A 174 -26.91 7.41 13.97
CA LEU A 174 -27.83 7.42 12.82
C LEU A 174 -28.85 8.58 12.89
N ALA A 175 -29.07 9.18 14.06
CA ALA A 175 -29.91 10.37 14.19
C ALA A 175 -29.26 11.63 13.57
N PHE A 176 -27.94 11.60 13.34
CA PHE A 176 -27.17 12.71 12.80
C PHE A 176 -26.86 12.51 11.30
N THR A 177 -26.51 13.58 10.60
CA THR A 177 -26.10 13.49 9.20
C THR A 177 -24.71 12.86 9.07
N TYR A 178 -24.44 12.26 7.91
CA TYR A 178 -23.11 11.78 7.54
C TYR A 178 -22.02 12.84 7.78
N ALA A 179 -22.22 14.05 7.25
CA ALA A 179 -21.28 15.16 7.38
C ALA A 179 -20.98 15.55 8.85
N HIS A 180 -21.95 15.42 9.74
CA HIS A 180 -21.77 15.73 11.16
C HIS A 180 -20.94 14.65 11.87
N ARG A 181 -21.20 13.37 11.59
CA ARG A 181 -20.38 12.27 12.09
C ARG A 181 -18.94 12.37 11.56
N TYR A 182 -18.78 12.65 10.26
CA TYR A 182 -17.47 12.84 9.65
C TYR A 182 -16.72 14.03 10.26
N PHE A 183 -17.39 15.16 10.45
CA PHE A 183 -16.80 16.33 11.14
C PHE A 183 -16.24 15.98 12.52
N ALA A 184 -17.03 15.25 13.32
CA ALA A 184 -16.57 14.79 14.63
C ALA A 184 -15.35 13.86 14.52
N ALA A 185 -15.37 12.93 13.57
CA ALA A 185 -14.26 12.01 13.31
C ALA A 185 -12.98 12.75 12.94
N THR A 186 -13.04 13.75 12.07
CA THR A 186 -11.85 14.52 11.66
C THR A 186 -11.16 15.17 12.84
N SER A 187 -11.92 15.77 13.76
CA SER A 187 -11.39 16.39 14.98
C SER A 187 -10.80 15.35 15.93
N PHE A 188 -11.59 14.34 16.32
CA PHE A 188 -11.20 13.35 17.31
C PHE A 188 -9.96 12.54 16.88
N PHE A 189 -9.95 12.01 15.65
CA PHE A 189 -8.85 11.18 15.19
C PHE A 189 -7.60 11.98 14.84
N SER A 190 -7.72 13.26 14.44
CA SER A 190 -6.55 14.13 14.31
C SER A 190 -5.91 14.40 15.67
N TYR A 191 -6.72 14.64 16.71
CA TYR A 191 -6.22 14.78 18.07
C TYR A 191 -5.54 13.49 18.57
N LEU A 192 -6.17 12.33 18.35
CA LEU A 192 -5.62 11.04 18.74
C LEU A 192 -4.31 10.72 18.00
N ALA A 193 -4.18 11.08 16.72
CA ALA A 193 -2.92 10.94 15.97
C ALA A 193 -1.79 11.73 16.64
N ILE A 194 -2.06 12.99 17.01
CA ILE A 194 -1.09 13.85 17.69
C ILE A 194 -0.71 13.24 19.04
N LEU A 195 -1.68 12.74 19.80
CA LEU A 195 -1.44 12.10 21.10
C LEU A 195 -0.53 10.88 20.97
N VAL A 196 -0.83 9.96 20.03
CA VAL A 196 -0.06 8.74 19.80
C VAL A 196 1.38 9.06 19.36
N VAL A 197 1.57 10.02 18.44
CA VAL A 197 2.91 10.40 17.96
C VAL A 197 3.73 11.09 19.05
N LYS A 198 3.12 12.00 19.81
CA LYS A 198 3.80 12.62 20.95
C LYS A 198 4.15 11.62 22.04
N PHE A 199 3.29 10.63 22.27
CA PHE A 199 3.57 9.57 23.23
C PHE A 199 4.69 8.63 22.74
N LEU A 200 4.77 8.35 21.44
CA LEU A 200 5.91 7.66 20.84
C LEU A 200 7.22 8.42 21.09
N ASP A 201 7.24 9.73 20.87
CA ASP A 201 8.42 10.56 21.12
C ASP A 201 8.81 10.55 22.61
N PHE A 202 7.81 10.56 23.51
CA PHE A 202 8.03 10.43 24.95
C PHE A 202 8.61 9.06 25.34
N LEU A 203 8.13 7.95 24.77
CA LEU A 203 8.71 6.63 24.99
C LEU A 203 10.14 6.53 24.45
N LYS A 204 10.45 7.22 23.35
CA LYS A 204 11.81 7.30 22.82
C LYS A 204 12.73 8.06 23.77
N HIS A 205 12.27 9.16 24.35
CA HIS A 205 12.97 9.89 25.41
C HIS A 205 13.21 9.01 26.64
N LEU A 206 12.18 8.35 27.17
CA LEU A 206 12.31 7.44 28.31
C LEU A 206 13.28 6.29 28.03
N SER A 207 13.25 5.71 26.82
CA SER A 207 14.15 4.61 26.43
C SER A 207 15.62 5.02 26.38
N ALA A 208 15.94 6.32 26.33
CA ALA A 208 17.31 6.81 26.38
C ALA A 208 17.90 6.73 27.80
N SER A 209 17.06 6.75 28.83
CA SER A 209 17.46 6.81 30.24
C SER A 209 17.03 5.59 31.06
N HIS A 210 16.09 4.78 30.55
CA HIS A 210 15.45 3.68 31.27
C HIS A 210 15.29 2.43 30.38
N ASP A 211 15.40 1.24 30.98
CA ASP A 211 15.12 -0.01 30.24
C ASP A 211 13.61 -0.22 30.17
N LEU A 212 13.01 0.19 29.05
CA LEU A 212 11.61 -0.10 28.75
C LEU A 212 11.39 -1.53 28.23
N GLY A 213 12.45 -2.31 27.98
CA GLY A 213 12.38 -3.63 27.35
C GLY A 213 11.93 -3.60 25.89
N ILE A 214 11.96 -2.42 25.25
CA ILE A 214 11.62 -2.26 23.84
C ILE A 214 12.86 -2.62 23.03
N ARG A 215 12.77 -3.74 22.31
CA ARG A 215 13.86 -4.21 21.44
C ARG A 215 14.24 -3.14 20.39
N PRO A 216 15.54 -3.02 20.03
CA PRO A 216 16.01 -2.02 19.06
C PRO A 216 15.30 -2.04 17.71
N ASP A 217 14.87 -3.21 17.25
CA ASP A 217 14.19 -3.40 15.96
C ASP A 217 12.84 -2.69 15.88
N ALA A 218 12.16 -2.45 17.00
CA ALA A 218 10.92 -1.66 17.02
C ALA A 218 11.11 -0.25 16.42
N TRP A 219 12.32 0.31 16.58
CA TRP A 219 12.68 1.66 16.14
C TRP A 219 13.18 1.71 14.69
N THR A 220 13.63 0.59 14.13
CA THR A 220 14.31 0.55 12.83
C THR A 220 13.56 -0.22 11.77
N VAL A 221 12.71 -1.20 12.13
CA VAL A 221 11.95 -2.00 11.16
C VAL A 221 11.16 -1.09 10.22
N PRO A 222 11.16 -1.33 8.90
CA PRO A 222 10.34 -0.58 7.97
C PRO A 222 8.85 -0.72 8.33
N VAL A 223 8.16 0.42 8.44
CA VAL A 223 6.73 0.50 8.78
C VAL A 223 5.87 0.97 7.61
N ILE A 224 6.52 1.36 6.52
CA ILE A 224 5.95 1.72 5.23
C ILE A 224 6.77 1.05 4.13
N VAL A 225 6.13 0.77 3.00
CA VAL A 225 6.80 0.27 1.80
C VAL A 225 7.44 1.47 1.10
N THR A 226 8.77 1.53 1.06
CA THR A 226 9.53 2.59 0.39
C THR A 226 10.25 2.09 -0.86
N ASN A 227 10.41 0.77 -1.00
CA ASN A 227 10.94 0.11 -2.19
C ASN A 227 9.93 -0.94 -2.69
N SER A 228 9.87 -1.12 -4.01
CA SER A 228 9.04 -2.14 -4.66
C SER A 228 9.79 -3.47 -4.87
N ILE A 229 10.97 -3.60 -4.26
CA ILE A 229 11.81 -4.81 -4.37
C ILE A 229 11.29 -5.84 -3.38
N LEU A 230 10.70 -6.92 -3.90
CA LEU A 230 10.20 -8.03 -3.08
C LEU A 230 11.32 -8.95 -2.59
N PHE A 231 12.35 -9.14 -3.43
CA PHE A 231 13.50 -10.00 -3.15
C PHE A 231 14.77 -9.29 -3.62
N GLU A 232 15.77 -9.22 -2.76
CA GLU A 232 17.11 -8.73 -3.08
C GLU A 232 18.09 -9.85 -2.78
N GLY A 233 18.98 -10.14 -3.73
CA GLY A 233 19.97 -11.19 -3.62
C GLY A 233 21.12 -10.94 -4.59
N ASN A 234 22.28 -11.52 -4.32
CA ASN A 234 23.39 -11.43 -5.26
C ASN A 234 23.00 -12.10 -6.60
N PRO A 235 23.59 -11.68 -7.74
CA PRO A 235 23.40 -12.38 -9.01
C PRO A 235 23.62 -13.89 -8.84
N GLY A 236 22.59 -14.69 -9.17
CA GLY A 236 22.60 -16.16 -9.04
C GLY A 236 22.05 -16.73 -7.73
N GLN A 237 21.66 -15.90 -6.75
CA GLN A 237 21.01 -16.39 -5.51
C GLN A 237 19.48 -16.43 -5.59
N LEU A 238 18.88 -15.58 -6.42
CA LEU A 238 17.44 -15.63 -6.68
C LEU A 238 17.19 -16.55 -7.89
N ARG A 239 16.53 -17.68 -7.62
CA ARG A 239 16.05 -18.63 -8.63
C ARG A 239 14.54 -18.55 -8.65
N ILE A 240 13.96 -18.27 -9.82
CA ILE A 240 12.50 -18.15 -9.99
C ILE A 240 12.07 -19.34 -10.83
N TYR A 241 11.03 -20.05 -10.40
CA TYR A 241 10.51 -21.20 -11.14
C TYR A 241 9.05 -20.96 -11.51
N THR A 242 8.69 -21.36 -12.72
CA THR A 242 7.33 -21.24 -13.26
C THR A 242 6.84 -22.59 -13.72
N GLY A 243 5.60 -22.92 -13.39
CA GLY A 243 4.91 -24.13 -13.83
C GLY A 243 3.68 -23.76 -14.63
N GLU A 244 3.22 -24.68 -15.48
CA GLU A 244 1.98 -24.47 -16.23
C GLU A 244 0.77 -24.34 -15.29
N PRO A 245 -0.27 -23.58 -15.66
CA PRO A 245 -1.49 -23.48 -14.86
C PRO A 245 -2.04 -24.87 -14.48
N GLY A 246 -2.30 -25.08 -13.19
CA GLY A 246 -2.77 -26.37 -12.67
C GLY A 246 -1.66 -27.34 -12.26
N THR A 247 -0.38 -27.00 -12.47
CA THR A 247 0.75 -27.76 -11.90
C THR A 247 0.66 -27.72 -10.36
N PRO A 248 0.67 -28.88 -9.67
CA PRO A 248 0.67 -28.91 -8.21
C PRO A 248 1.91 -28.22 -7.64
N MET A 249 1.74 -27.34 -6.64
CA MET A 249 2.87 -26.70 -5.96
C MET A 249 3.75 -27.75 -5.27
N PRO A 250 5.09 -27.64 -5.39
CA PRO A 250 6.00 -28.59 -4.80
C PRO A 250 6.01 -28.46 -3.27
N SER A 251 6.28 -29.56 -2.58
CA SER A 251 6.48 -29.54 -1.12
C SER A 251 7.82 -28.91 -0.77
N LEU A 252 7.82 -27.98 0.19
CA LEU A 252 9.04 -27.30 0.65
C LEU A 252 10.00 -28.24 1.41
N GLU A 253 9.51 -29.32 2.02
CA GLU A 253 10.31 -30.20 2.87
C GLU A 253 11.36 -31.03 2.10
N ASN A 254 11.16 -31.24 0.80
CA ASN A 254 12.06 -32.02 -0.06
C ASN A 254 12.26 -31.34 -1.42
N LEU A 255 12.23 -30.00 -1.44
CA LEU A 255 12.45 -29.24 -2.67
C LEU A 255 13.92 -29.39 -3.08
N ASP A 256 14.17 -30.08 -4.20
CA ASP A 256 15.44 -30.03 -4.89
C ASP A 256 15.40 -28.86 -5.89
N PRO A 257 16.11 -27.75 -5.65
CA PRO A 257 16.12 -26.62 -6.57
C PRO A 257 16.63 -26.98 -7.96
N GLU A 258 17.49 -27.99 -8.07
CA GLU A 258 17.99 -28.42 -9.38
C GLU A 258 16.97 -29.22 -10.19
N ASN A 259 15.89 -29.70 -9.55
CA ASN A 259 14.90 -30.52 -10.20
C ASN A 259 13.54 -30.40 -9.50
N ILE A 260 12.78 -29.35 -9.85
CA ILE A 260 11.42 -29.14 -9.36
C ILE A 260 10.43 -29.72 -10.37
N PRO A 261 9.77 -30.86 -10.09
CA PRO A 261 8.92 -31.52 -11.08
C PRO A 261 7.76 -30.63 -11.55
N GLY A 262 7.64 -30.46 -12.86
CA GLY A 262 6.58 -29.64 -13.47
C GLY A 262 6.86 -28.13 -13.50
N PHE A 263 8.01 -27.69 -12.98
CA PHE A 263 8.45 -26.30 -13.02
C PHE A 263 9.73 -26.16 -13.82
N HIS A 264 9.87 -25.04 -14.53
CA HIS A 264 11.10 -24.63 -15.19
C HIS A 264 11.67 -23.42 -14.46
N GLU A 265 12.99 -23.39 -14.28
CA GLU A 265 13.68 -22.19 -13.80
C GLU A 265 13.64 -21.11 -14.90
N LEU A 266 13.30 -19.88 -14.53
CA LEU A 266 13.40 -18.73 -15.40
C LEU A 266 14.86 -18.33 -15.54
N GLU A 267 15.37 -18.39 -16.77
CA GLU A 267 16.69 -17.88 -17.10
C GLU A 267 16.68 -16.35 -17.09
N LYS A 268 17.86 -15.73 -17.01
CA LYS A 268 17.99 -14.25 -17.10
C LYS A 268 17.29 -13.69 -18.35
N THR A 269 17.37 -14.39 -19.46
CA THR A 269 16.71 -14.01 -20.72
C THR A 269 15.20 -14.07 -20.63
N ASP A 270 14.67 -15.01 -19.83
CA ASP A 270 13.22 -15.15 -19.63
C ASP A 270 12.71 -14.02 -18.73
N VAL A 271 13.47 -13.63 -17.72
CA VAL A 271 13.15 -12.46 -16.88
C VAL A 271 13.07 -11.16 -17.70
N ALA A 272 13.91 -11.00 -18.72
CA ALA A 272 13.91 -9.82 -19.59
C ALA A 272 12.66 -9.72 -20.48
N VAL A 273 12.05 -10.85 -20.86
CA VAL A 273 10.86 -10.92 -21.73
C VAL A 273 9.57 -11.03 -20.91
N GLY A 274 9.64 -11.70 -19.76
CA GLY A 274 8.56 -12.00 -18.83
C GLY A 274 8.32 -13.53 -18.69
N PRO A 275 7.49 -13.94 -17.71
CA PRO A 275 7.37 -15.35 -17.32
C PRO A 275 6.81 -16.21 -18.46
N SER A 276 7.46 -17.33 -18.80
CA SER A 276 7.08 -18.23 -19.91
C SER A 276 7.10 -17.56 -21.31
N PRO A 277 8.26 -17.10 -21.80
CA PRO A 277 8.35 -16.58 -23.17
C PRO A 277 8.17 -17.71 -24.19
N VAL A 278 7.54 -17.40 -25.34
CA VAL A 278 7.40 -18.36 -26.45
C VAL A 278 8.48 -18.14 -27.52
N PRO A 279 8.94 -19.19 -28.21
CA PRO A 279 9.81 -19.04 -29.37
C PRO A 279 9.08 -18.31 -30.51
N VAL A 280 9.73 -17.29 -31.09
CA VAL A 280 9.19 -16.49 -32.19
C VAL A 280 10.25 -16.27 -33.26
N ASN A 281 9.83 -15.95 -34.47
CA ASN A 281 10.74 -15.56 -35.55
C ASN A 281 10.47 -14.12 -35.97
N VAL A 282 11.52 -13.31 -36.00
CA VAL A 282 11.48 -11.92 -36.45
C VAL A 282 12.04 -11.83 -37.86
N ARG A 283 11.23 -11.36 -38.80
CA ARG A 283 11.60 -11.14 -40.20
C ARG A 283 11.86 -9.66 -40.43
N LEU A 284 13.06 -9.34 -40.89
CA LEU A 284 13.48 -7.99 -41.25
C LEU A 284 13.24 -7.75 -42.74
N LEU A 285 12.59 -6.64 -43.09
CA LEU A 285 12.22 -6.32 -44.48
C LEU A 285 12.70 -4.93 -44.89
N ASP A 286 13.10 -4.79 -46.15
CA ASP A 286 13.36 -3.47 -46.76
C ASP A 286 12.06 -2.75 -47.16
N LYS A 287 12.16 -1.50 -47.61
CA LYS A 287 11.05 -0.65 -48.10
C LYS A 287 10.21 -1.27 -49.21
N ASN A 288 10.76 -2.24 -49.95
CA ASN A 288 10.07 -2.93 -51.03
C ASN A 288 9.45 -4.25 -50.55
N GLY A 289 9.54 -4.56 -49.26
CA GLY A 289 9.06 -5.80 -48.66
C GLY A 289 9.97 -7.01 -48.92
N LYS A 290 11.21 -6.81 -49.36
CA LYS A 290 12.18 -7.90 -49.55
C LYS A 290 12.75 -8.35 -48.22
N LEU A 291 12.81 -9.67 -48.01
CA LEU A 291 13.42 -10.27 -46.83
C LEU A 291 14.92 -9.98 -46.76
N LEU A 292 15.33 -9.29 -45.69
CA LEU A 292 16.73 -9.02 -45.35
C LEU A 292 17.30 -10.13 -44.47
N ALA A 293 16.57 -10.52 -43.41
CA ALA A 293 16.98 -11.57 -42.48
C ALA A 293 15.77 -12.19 -41.76
N THR A 294 15.94 -13.40 -41.23
CA THR A 294 15.05 -14.01 -40.24
C THR A 294 15.87 -14.32 -39.00
N VAL A 295 15.42 -13.84 -37.85
CA VAL A 295 16.14 -13.90 -36.59
C VAL A 295 15.30 -14.68 -35.57
N PRO A 296 15.83 -15.75 -34.97
CA PRO A 296 15.15 -16.43 -33.88
C PRO A 296 15.13 -15.53 -32.64
N ALA A 297 14.01 -15.55 -31.92
CA ALA A 297 13.79 -14.72 -30.75
C ALA A 297 12.89 -15.42 -29.72
N LYS A 298 12.89 -14.89 -28.49
CA LYS A 298 11.91 -15.20 -27.45
C LYS A 298 10.92 -14.04 -27.37
N GLY A 299 9.62 -14.30 -27.30
CA GLY A 299 8.61 -13.25 -27.28
C GLY A 299 7.51 -13.50 -26.25
N GLN A 300 6.96 -12.44 -25.69
CA GLN A 300 5.78 -12.49 -24.84
C GLN A 300 4.94 -11.23 -25.00
N ALA A 301 3.62 -11.41 -25.11
CA ALA A 301 2.66 -10.32 -25.02
C ALA A 301 1.93 -10.36 -23.66
N SER A 302 1.98 -9.26 -22.91
CA SER A 302 1.21 -9.10 -21.67
C SER A 302 0.82 -7.63 -21.46
N ASN A 303 -0.40 -7.39 -20.97
CA ASN A 303 -0.90 -6.05 -20.60
C ASN A 303 -0.72 -4.97 -21.70
N GLY A 304 -0.89 -5.33 -22.97
CA GLY A 304 -0.73 -4.40 -24.09
C GLY A 304 0.73 -4.10 -24.46
N ILE A 305 1.70 -4.85 -23.92
CA ILE A 305 3.12 -4.75 -24.29
C ILE A 305 3.57 -6.07 -24.89
N LEU A 306 4.17 -6.02 -26.08
CA LEU A 306 4.89 -7.13 -26.70
C LEU A 306 6.39 -6.94 -26.49
N ARG A 307 7.01 -7.87 -25.76
CA ARG A 307 8.45 -7.98 -25.59
C ARG A 307 9.01 -9.04 -26.52
N VAL A 308 10.09 -8.74 -27.23
CA VAL A 308 10.78 -9.67 -28.11
C VAL A 308 12.29 -9.54 -27.87
N LEU A 309 12.91 -10.59 -27.38
CA LEU A 309 14.36 -10.68 -27.20
C LEU A 309 14.98 -11.44 -28.36
N LEU A 310 15.73 -10.74 -29.19
CA LEU A 310 16.44 -11.27 -30.34
C LEU A 310 17.83 -11.71 -29.91
N GLN A 311 18.21 -12.94 -30.26
CA GLN A 311 19.55 -13.51 -30.00
C GLN A 311 20.08 -13.26 -28.59
N GLU A 312 19.18 -13.22 -27.58
CA GLU A 312 19.52 -12.99 -26.17
C GLU A 312 20.16 -11.64 -25.84
N SER A 313 20.30 -10.74 -26.82
CA SER A 313 21.11 -9.53 -26.71
C SER A 313 20.40 -8.24 -27.13
N LEU A 314 19.21 -8.33 -27.72
CA LEU A 314 18.42 -7.15 -28.09
C LEU A 314 16.95 -7.31 -27.73
N LEU A 315 16.48 -6.51 -26.78
CA LEU A 315 15.08 -6.50 -26.35
C LEU A 315 14.32 -5.40 -27.09
N ILE A 316 13.25 -5.77 -27.79
CA ILE A 316 12.30 -4.86 -28.40
C ILE A 316 11.03 -4.89 -27.55
N GLU A 317 10.59 -3.73 -27.06
CA GLU A 317 9.31 -3.56 -26.40
C GLU A 317 8.38 -2.73 -27.29
N LEU A 318 7.15 -3.20 -27.48
CA LEU A 318 6.17 -2.58 -28.36
C LEU A 318 4.86 -2.42 -27.62
N ASP A 319 4.31 -1.22 -27.62
CA ASP A 319 2.95 -0.96 -27.17
C ASP A 319 2.00 -1.44 -28.26
N VAL A 320 1.20 -2.46 -27.94
CA VAL A 320 0.33 -3.17 -28.87
C VAL A 320 -1.13 -3.10 -28.42
N LEU A 321 -1.99 -2.70 -29.36
CA LEU A 321 -3.43 -2.79 -29.22
C LEU A 321 -3.92 -3.99 -30.04
N PHE A 322 -4.46 -4.99 -29.35
CA PHE A 322 -5.08 -6.14 -29.99
C PHE A 322 -6.49 -5.76 -30.45
N GLY A 323 -6.72 -5.76 -31.76
CA GLY A 323 -8.04 -5.61 -32.35
C GLY A 323 -8.86 -6.91 -32.29
N ASP A 324 -10.14 -6.80 -32.62
CA ASP A 324 -11.04 -7.95 -32.70
C ASP A 324 -10.60 -8.93 -33.79
N ALA A 325 -10.80 -10.22 -33.55
CA ALA A 325 -10.46 -11.25 -34.52
C ALA A 325 -11.25 -11.03 -35.82
N ASP A 326 -10.55 -11.04 -36.95
CA ASP A 326 -11.15 -10.97 -38.26
C ASP A 326 -11.85 -12.29 -38.65
N ALA A 327 -12.46 -12.34 -39.83
CA ALA A 327 -13.18 -13.52 -40.33
C ALA A 327 -12.27 -14.77 -40.51
N ALA A 328 -10.94 -14.59 -40.50
CA ALA A 328 -9.95 -15.67 -40.54
C ALA A 328 -9.42 -16.04 -39.14
N GLY A 329 -9.96 -15.44 -38.08
CA GLY A 329 -9.52 -15.64 -36.70
C GLY A 329 -8.23 -14.90 -36.34
N GLN A 330 -7.75 -14.00 -37.19
CA GLN A 330 -6.54 -13.21 -36.93
C GLN A 330 -6.92 -11.93 -36.19
N LYS A 331 -6.26 -11.67 -35.06
CA LYS A 331 -6.42 -10.39 -34.35
C LYS A 331 -5.45 -9.38 -34.95
N PRO A 332 -5.91 -8.31 -35.63
CA PRO A 332 -5.02 -7.27 -36.11
C PRO A 332 -4.39 -6.57 -34.91
N ILE A 333 -3.07 -6.44 -34.91
CA ILE A 333 -2.34 -5.78 -33.83
C ILE A 333 -1.84 -4.44 -34.35
N SER A 334 -2.27 -3.35 -33.70
CA SER A 334 -1.77 -2.01 -33.97
C SER A 334 -0.66 -1.67 -33.00
N VAL A 335 0.49 -1.20 -33.51
CA VAL A 335 1.59 -0.71 -32.68
C VAL A 335 1.44 0.79 -32.47
N SER A 336 1.31 1.24 -31.23
CA SER A 336 1.17 2.66 -30.88
C SER A 336 2.49 3.32 -30.47
N GLY A 337 3.50 2.52 -30.13
CA GLY A 337 4.80 2.98 -29.64
C GLY A 337 5.76 1.80 -29.42
N GLY A 338 7.02 2.09 -29.12
CA GLY A 338 7.98 1.07 -28.75
C GLY A 338 9.41 1.58 -28.59
N ARG A 339 10.28 0.72 -28.09
CA ARG A 339 11.70 1.01 -27.85
C ARG A 339 12.56 -0.23 -28.03
N ILE A 340 13.85 0.00 -28.29
CA ILE A 340 14.89 -1.02 -28.38
C ILE A 340 15.84 -0.83 -27.20
N ILE A 341 16.12 -1.92 -26.48
CA ILE A 341 16.97 -1.96 -25.30
C ILE A 341 18.11 -2.93 -25.56
N ILE A 342 19.34 -2.47 -25.34
CA ILE A 342 20.55 -3.31 -25.38
C ILE A 342 20.92 -3.63 -23.91
N PRO A 343 20.79 -4.88 -23.45
CA PRO A 343 21.24 -5.27 -22.12
C PRO A 343 22.75 -5.03 -21.99
N LYS A 344 23.20 -4.32 -20.95
CA LYS A 344 24.62 -3.95 -20.74
C LYS A 344 25.56 -5.14 -20.48
N GLU A 345 25.03 -6.32 -20.17
CA GLU A 345 25.82 -7.54 -19.91
C GLU A 345 25.61 -8.54 -21.05
N GLY A 346 26.69 -8.95 -21.73
CA GLY A 346 26.68 -10.03 -22.73
C GLY A 346 26.92 -9.63 -24.19
N ASP A 347 27.21 -8.35 -24.50
CA ASP A 347 27.47 -7.94 -25.89
C ASP A 347 28.88 -8.37 -26.37
N ASP A 348 28.92 -9.44 -27.16
CA ASP A 348 30.11 -9.92 -27.89
C ASP A 348 30.29 -9.20 -29.26
N GLY A 349 29.49 -8.17 -29.53
CA GLY A 349 29.45 -7.44 -30.80
C GLY A 349 28.34 -7.91 -31.75
N SER A 350 27.62 -9.01 -31.42
CA SER A 350 26.45 -9.47 -32.16
C SER A 350 25.30 -8.44 -32.17
N SER A 351 25.13 -7.69 -31.07
CA SER A 351 24.10 -6.66 -30.92
C SER A 351 24.24 -5.54 -31.94
N ASN A 352 25.48 -5.16 -32.28
CA ASN A 352 25.77 -4.09 -33.24
C ASN A 352 25.40 -4.47 -34.68
N ASN A 353 25.66 -5.72 -35.08
CA ASN A 353 25.28 -6.21 -36.41
C ASN A 353 23.76 -6.29 -36.55
N LEU A 354 23.08 -6.75 -35.49
CA LEU A 354 21.63 -6.83 -35.45
C LEU A 354 20.99 -5.44 -35.46
N LEU A 355 21.53 -4.50 -34.68
CA LEU A 355 21.09 -3.10 -34.66
C LEU A 355 21.26 -2.44 -36.03
N GLN A 356 22.39 -2.66 -36.71
CA GLN A 356 22.60 -2.18 -38.07
C GLN A 356 21.60 -2.80 -39.07
N ALA A 357 21.27 -4.08 -38.92
CA ALA A 357 20.26 -4.72 -39.77
C ALA A 357 18.86 -4.12 -39.54
N ILE A 358 18.51 -3.84 -38.28
CA ILE A 358 17.25 -3.18 -37.90
C ILE A 358 17.21 -1.75 -38.44
N GLN A 359 18.29 -0.98 -38.32
CA GLN A 359 18.39 0.39 -38.85
C GLN A 359 18.27 0.46 -40.38
N LYS A 360 18.70 -0.58 -41.09
CA LYS A 360 18.56 -0.70 -42.55
C LYS A 360 17.20 -1.22 -42.99
N SER A 361 16.36 -1.63 -42.03
CA SER A 361 15.02 -2.17 -42.30
C SER A 361 13.99 -1.05 -42.20
N ASP A 362 13.05 -1.03 -43.14
CA ASP A 362 11.95 -0.06 -43.14
C ASP A 362 10.72 -0.61 -42.39
N SER A 363 10.62 -1.95 -42.27
CA SER A 363 9.56 -2.64 -41.53
C SER A 363 10.04 -3.92 -40.85
N LEU A 364 9.44 -4.21 -39.69
CA LEU A 364 9.69 -5.41 -38.89
C LEU A 364 8.45 -6.29 -38.97
N LYS A 365 8.59 -7.57 -39.33
CA LYS A 365 7.49 -8.54 -39.19
C LYS A 365 7.81 -9.56 -38.12
N VAL A 366 7.11 -9.51 -37.00
CA VAL A 366 7.21 -10.52 -35.94
C VAL A 366 6.16 -11.58 -36.21
N THR A 367 6.59 -12.82 -36.43
CA THR A 367 5.68 -13.96 -36.49
C THR A 367 5.71 -14.66 -35.15
N LEU A 368 4.64 -14.50 -34.38
CA LEU A 368 4.42 -15.28 -33.17
C LEU A 368 3.94 -16.65 -33.63
N LEU A 369 4.78 -17.68 -33.48
CA LEU A 369 4.48 -19.02 -34.00
C LEU A 369 3.31 -19.68 -33.28
N ASN A 370 3.04 -19.26 -32.05
CA ASN A 370 1.85 -19.60 -31.28
C ASN A 370 1.30 -18.30 -30.68
N GLY A 371 -0.02 -18.09 -30.74
CA GLY A 371 -0.66 -17.08 -29.90
C GLY A 371 -0.39 -17.36 -28.42
N PRO A 372 -0.46 -16.36 -27.52
CA PRO A 372 -0.24 -16.54 -26.08
C PRO A 372 -1.22 -17.55 -25.41
N ASP A 373 -2.22 -18.03 -26.14
CA ASP A 373 -3.25 -19.01 -25.78
C ASP A 373 -3.19 -20.32 -26.62
N GLY A 374 -2.14 -20.52 -27.41
CA GLY A 374 -2.03 -21.66 -28.34
C GLY A 374 -2.83 -21.50 -29.64
N SER A 375 -3.32 -20.29 -29.94
CA SER A 375 -3.97 -19.98 -31.22
C SER A 375 -3.00 -19.88 -32.41
N GLN A 376 -3.56 -19.86 -33.63
CA GLN A 376 -2.86 -19.79 -34.92
C GLN A 376 -1.74 -18.72 -34.94
N PRO A 377 -0.68 -18.91 -35.75
CA PRO A 377 0.43 -17.96 -35.83
C PRO A 377 -0.06 -16.54 -36.09
N THR A 378 0.25 -15.62 -35.19
CA THR A 378 -0.14 -14.21 -35.35
C THR A 378 1.00 -13.45 -36.02
N LEU A 379 0.72 -12.88 -37.19
CA LEU A 379 1.67 -12.05 -37.93
C LEU A 379 1.49 -10.59 -37.51
N LEU A 380 2.48 -10.05 -36.83
CA LEU A 380 2.54 -8.64 -36.47
C LEU A 380 3.46 -7.92 -37.46
N THR A 381 2.94 -6.91 -38.15
CA THR A 381 3.71 -6.08 -39.09
C THR A 381 3.87 -4.68 -38.52
N ILE A 382 5.10 -4.24 -38.35
CA ILE A 382 5.49 -2.90 -37.89
C ILE A 382 6.03 -2.15 -39.10
N GLY A 383 5.26 -1.22 -39.65
CA GLY A 383 5.71 -0.32 -40.71
C GLY A 383 6.26 0.95 -40.10
N ASN A 384 7.55 1.24 -40.30
CA ASN A 384 8.32 2.39 -39.80
C ASN A 384 9.13 2.16 -38.51
N ILE A 385 10.25 1.43 -38.64
CA ILE A 385 11.21 1.16 -37.56
C ILE A 385 11.97 2.43 -37.12
N GLY A 386 12.12 3.43 -37.99
CA GLY A 386 12.93 4.64 -37.69
C GLY A 386 12.45 5.44 -36.47
N ALA A 387 11.19 5.30 -36.08
CA ALA A 387 10.63 5.89 -34.86
C ALA A 387 11.03 5.14 -33.57
N LEU A 388 11.38 3.85 -33.65
CA LEU A 388 11.74 3.00 -32.50
C LEU A 388 13.20 3.19 -32.04
N THR A 389 14.05 3.74 -32.90
CA THR A 389 15.50 3.89 -32.68
C THR A 389 15.91 5.20 -31.99
N GLN A 390 14.98 6.06 -31.58
CA GLN A 390 15.32 7.40 -31.06
C GLN A 390 15.81 7.46 -29.59
N ASN A 391 15.88 6.35 -28.85
CA ASN A 391 16.35 6.34 -27.46
C ASN A 391 17.38 5.23 -27.19
N LEU A 392 18.56 5.33 -27.80
CA LEU A 392 19.66 4.37 -27.59
C LEU A 392 20.62 4.74 -26.44
N ASN A 393 20.32 5.76 -25.63
CA ASN A 393 21.12 6.12 -24.46
C ASN A 393 20.26 6.23 -23.20
N GLY A 394 20.27 5.19 -22.38
CA GLY A 394 19.73 5.13 -21.01
C GLY A 394 20.30 3.95 -20.25
#